data_AF-A0A428TZF0-F1
#
_entry.id   AF-A0A428TZF0-F1
#
_cell.length_a   1.000
_cell.length_b   1.000
_cell.length_c   1.000
_cell.angle_alpha   90.00
_cell.angle_beta   90.00
_cell.angle_gamma   90.00
#
_symmetry.space_group_name_H-M   'P 1'
#
loop_
_entity.id
_entity.type
_entity.pdbx_description
1 polymer ?
#
loop_
_entity_poly.entity_id
_entity_poly.type
_entity_poly.pdbx_seq_one_letter_code
_entity_poly.pdbx_strand_id
1 'polypeptide(L)'
;MNPQDGLGALPMNLNWPTEPTVNFSETLDPMLSVDTTPDDVAWPQIDLVGDAALLLRHFNDDVISQMGSLPINEKSAWRTLHYPAAIMTLSQLTVLDADKEKIKHANLAIFYALIAVSSFHLSLNSATFPALARPGDYWRSLSCRTYEAAKHHLRISLEKECQQPNKAKYKEQLMGISAVLATSLLSGNGDDTRWCLTEMERLISWRGLTKPSISRRARILHNIYAWMRIVSESTYVFRDENHAIQAPFSRSNTTAKTTADKQCACAIHQPRYHA
;
A
#
# COMPACT_ATOMS: atom_id res chain seq x y z
N MET A 1 15.19 -27.40 -68.00
CA MET A 1 14.48 -28.12 -66.93
C MET A 1 13.77 -27.08 -66.08
N ASN A 2 12.43 -27.13 -66.11
CA ASN A 2 11.39 -26.46 -65.32
C ASN A 2 11.31 -24.92 -65.08
N PRO A 3 10.09 -24.33 -65.27
CA PRO A 3 9.67 -22.98 -64.87
C PRO A 3 8.82 -22.97 -63.57
N GLN A 4 8.47 -21.77 -63.08
CA GLN A 4 7.38 -21.43 -62.11
C GLN A 4 7.53 -22.01 -60.68
N ASP A 5 7.14 -21.44 -59.54
CA ASP A 5 6.42 -20.27 -58.99
C ASP A 5 6.96 -20.16 -57.54
N GLY A 6 6.92 -19.11 -56.72
CA GLY A 6 5.97 -18.04 -56.49
C GLY A 6 5.95 -17.79 -54.97
N LEU A 7 5.97 -16.53 -54.54
CA LEU A 7 5.25 -15.96 -53.38
C LEU A 7 5.75 -14.52 -53.18
N GLY A 8 4.94 -13.59 -53.67
CA GLY A 8 5.18 -12.16 -53.63
C GLY A 8 5.06 -11.56 -52.24
N ALA A 9 5.82 -10.50 -52.04
CA ALA A 9 5.65 -9.56 -50.94
C ALA A 9 4.34 -8.77 -51.13
N LEU A 10 3.50 -8.75 -50.10
CA LEU A 10 2.36 -7.84 -50.01
C LEU A 10 2.81 -6.53 -49.34
N PRO A 11 2.49 -5.35 -49.90
CA PRO A 11 2.55 -4.09 -49.18
C PRO A 11 1.23 -3.88 -48.42
N MET A 12 1.24 -3.88 -47.09
CA MET A 12 0.11 -3.36 -46.31
C MET A 12 0.28 -1.85 -46.13
N ASN A 13 -0.45 -1.10 -46.95
CA ASN A 13 -0.76 0.30 -46.75
C ASN A 13 -2.01 0.38 -45.87
N LEU A 14 -1.90 0.89 -44.64
CA LEU A 14 -3.04 1.19 -43.78
C LEU A 14 -3.12 2.71 -43.61
N ASN A 15 -4.05 3.30 -44.35
CA ASN A 15 -4.37 4.72 -44.37
C ASN A 15 -5.19 5.06 -43.11
N TRP A 16 -4.65 5.90 -42.22
CA TRP A 16 -5.38 6.44 -41.07
C TRP A 16 -5.94 7.83 -41.42
N PRO A 17 -7.20 8.17 -41.04
CA PRO A 17 -7.77 9.48 -41.37
C PRO A 17 -7.15 10.60 -40.52
N THR A 18 -6.58 11.60 -41.19
CA THR A 18 -6.17 12.89 -40.64
C THR A 18 -7.38 13.80 -40.44
N GLU A 19 -7.55 14.33 -39.23
CA GLU A 19 -8.43 15.45 -38.89
C GLU A 19 -7.70 16.44 -37.94
N PRO A 20 -8.15 17.70 -37.88
CA PRO A 20 -7.28 18.84 -38.13
C PRO A 20 -6.59 19.43 -36.90
N THR A 21 -5.45 20.06 -37.16
CA THR A 21 -4.72 20.96 -36.28
C THR A 21 -5.61 22.08 -35.74
N VAL A 22 -5.81 22.11 -34.42
CA VAL A 22 -6.37 23.26 -33.72
C VAL A 22 -5.24 23.92 -32.92
N ASN A 23 -4.79 25.08 -33.39
CA ASN A 23 -3.97 26.00 -32.62
C ASN A 23 -4.83 26.59 -31.50
N PHE A 24 -4.38 26.50 -30.25
CA PHE A 24 -4.92 27.29 -29.16
C PHE A 24 -3.80 28.10 -28.51
N SER A 25 -3.90 29.42 -28.73
CA SER A 25 -3.02 30.46 -28.20
C SER A 25 -3.27 30.66 -26.70
N GLU A 26 -2.22 31.13 -26.03
CA GLU A 26 -2.13 31.59 -24.65
C GLU A 26 -3.38 32.33 -24.11
N THR A 27 -3.84 31.89 -22.93
CA THR A 27 -4.23 32.78 -21.83
C THR A 27 -3.86 32.12 -20.51
N LEU A 28 -2.87 32.69 -19.83
CA LEU A 28 -2.46 32.37 -18.47
C LEU A 28 -3.43 33.03 -17.49
N ASP A 29 -3.94 32.26 -16.54
CA ASP A 29 -4.19 32.75 -15.18
C ASP A 29 -3.70 31.70 -14.17
N PRO A 30 -3.00 32.10 -13.09
CA PRO A 30 -2.22 31.18 -12.27
C PRO A 30 -2.89 30.95 -10.92
N MET A 31 -3.38 29.75 -10.64
CA MET A 31 -3.62 29.34 -9.25
C MET A 31 -3.39 27.85 -9.01
N LEU A 32 -2.48 27.60 -8.06
CA LEU A 32 -2.24 26.35 -7.34
C LEU A 32 -1.37 25.30 -8.03
N SER A 33 -0.16 25.68 -8.44
CA SER A 33 0.98 24.79 -8.30
C SER A 33 1.43 24.81 -6.83
N VAL A 34 1.07 23.77 -6.08
CA VAL A 34 1.77 23.46 -4.83
C VAL A 34 3.15 22.97 -5.24
N ASP A 35 4.07 23.91 -5.33
CA ASP A 35 5.48 23.65 -5.61
C ASP A 35 6.08 23.01 -4.36
N THR A 36 5.95 21.69 -4.27
CA THR A 36 6.60 20.93 -3.19
C THR A 36 8.00 20.63 -3.67
N THR A 37 8.95 21.47 -3.28
CA THR A 37 10.37 21.17 -3.42
C THR A 37 10.66 19.80 -2.80
N PRO A 38 11.37 18.87 -3.48
CA PRO A 38 11.58 17.50 -3.00
C PRO A 38 12.34 17.35 -1.68
N ASP A 39 12.96 18.42 -1.16
CA ASP A 39 13.89 18.38 -0.03
C ASP A 39 13.26 18.62 1.35
N ASP A 40 11.97 18.94 1.44
CA ASP A 40 11.32 19.28 2.74
C ASP A 40 10.40 18.18 3.28
N VAL A 41 10.65 16.91 2.90
CA VAL A 41 10.11 15.78 3.66
C VAL A 41 10.95 15.66 4.92
N ALA A 42 10.46 16.24 6.01
CA ALA A 42 11.04 16.03 7.34
C ALA A 42 11.18 14.52 7.60
N TRP A 43 12.40 14.01 7.47
CA TRP A 43 12.69 12.59 7.66
C TRP A 43 12.16 12.14 9.03
N PRO A 44 11.63 10.91 9.13
CA PRO A 44 11.07 10.44 10.38
C PRO A 44 12.18 10.45 11.43
N GLN A 45 12.06 11.35 12.40
CA GLN A 45 12.91 11.36 13.60
C GLN A 45 12.65 10.06 14.35
N ILE A 46 13.57 9.11 14.18
CA ILE A 46 13.58 7.79 14.79
C ILE A 46 14.88 7.64 15.56
N ASP A 47 14.79 7.17 16.80
CA ASP A 47 15.97 6.71 17.51
C ASP A 47 16.45 5.39 16.88
N LEU A 48 17.49 5.49 16.05
CA LEU A 48 18.06 4.34 15.34
C LEU A 48 18.71 3.33 16.30
N VAL A 49 19.21 3.77 17.46
CA VAL A 49 19.93 2.89 18.39
C VAL A 49 18.95 2.21 19.33
N GLY A 50 18.00 2.95 19.89
CA GLY A 50 16.98 2.41 20.79
C GLY A 50 15.78 1.83 20.04
N ASP A 51 14.92 2.71 19.54
CA ASP A 51 13.60 2.32 19.04
C ASP A 51 13.68 1.47 17.75
N ALA A 52 14.55 1.79 16.78
CA ALA A 52 14.61 1.00 15.55
C ALA A 52 15.06 -0.45 15.79
N ALA A 53 16.08 -0.65 16.63
CA ALA A 53 16.55 -1.98 17.00
C ALA A 53 15.48 -2.77 17.78
N LEU A 54 14.82 -2.10 18.73
CA LEU A 54 13.70 -2.67 19.50
C LEU A 54 12.55 -3.09 18.60
N LEU A 55 12.14 -2.23 17.66
CA LEU A 55 11.03 -2.48 16.74
C LEU A 55 11.35 -3.58 15.74
N LEU A 56 12.58 -3.66 15.23
CA LEU A 56 12.98 -4.79 14.37
C LEU A 56 13.01 -6.11 15.16
N ARG A 57 13.41 -6.09 16.43
CA ARG A 57 13.30 -7.28 17.29
C ARG A 57 11.83 -7.67 17.48
N HIS A 58 10.97 -6.72 17.86
CA HIS A 58 9.53 -6.92 17.99
C HIS A 58 8.91 -7.46 16.69
N PHE A 59 9.35 -6.96 15.54
CA PHE A 59 8.95 -7.48 14.22
C PHE A 59 9.21 -8.98 14.13
N ASN A 60 10.46 -9.39 14.41
CA ASN A 60 10.88 -10.77 14.27
C ASN A 60 10.17 -11.73 15.24
N ASP A 61 9.98 -11.28 16.48
CA ASP A 61 9.50 -12.12 17.57
C ASP A 61 7.97 -12.26 17.53
N ASP A 62 7.24 -11.17 17.28
CA ASP A 62 5.79 -11.10 17.49
C ASP A 62 4.96 -10.79 16.24
N VAL A 63 5.50 -10.01 15.29
CA VAL A 63 4.73 -9.55 14.12
C VAL A 63 4.76 -10.57 13.00
N ILE A 64 5.91 -11.21 12.73
CA ILE A 64 6.07 -12.18 11.63
C ILE A 64 5.06 -13.33 11.70
N SER A 65 4.69 -13.77 12.90
CA SER A 65 3.72 -14.86 13.11
C SER A 65 2.31 -14.50 12.62
N GLN A 66 1.97 -13.21 12.62
CA GLN A 66 0.67 -12.68 12.20
C GLN A 66 0.64 -12.29 10.72
N MET A 67 1.79 -11.99 10.13
CA MET A 67 1.93 -11.66 8.69
C MET A 67 2.01 -12.90 7.79
N GLY A 68 1.59 -14.07 8.30
CA GLY A 68 1.88 -15.38 7.73
C GLY A 68 1.67 -15.44 6.22
N SER A 69 2.68 -15.91 5.48
CA SER A 69 2.53 -16.30 4.08
C SER A 69 2.91 -17.76 3.91
N LEU A 70 2.08 -18.50 3.20
CA LEU A 70 2.39 -19.83 2.68
C LEU A 70 3.75 -19.85 1.94
N PRO A 71 4.50 -20.97 1.99
CA PRO A 71 4.08 -22.25 2.50
C PRO A 71 4.46 -22.46 3.98
N ILE A 72 3.54 -23.10 4.72
CA ILE A 72 3.65 -23.45 6.15
C ILE A 72 4.92 -24.26 6.50
N ASN A 73 5.57 -24.86 5.49
CA ASN A 73 6.76 -25.70 5.62
C ASN A 73 8.09 -24.98 5.34
N GLU A 74 8.09 -23.74 4.86
CA GLU A 74 9.31 -22.93 4.67
C GLU A 74 9.37 -21.83 5.74
N LYS A 75 10.59 -21.47 6.16
CA LYS A 75 10.79 -20.31 7.03
C LYS A 75 10.22 -19.07 6.33
N SER A 76 9.27 -18.39 6.97
CA SER A 76 8.60 -17.17 6.48
C SER A 76 9.55 -16.22 5.73
N ALA A 77 9.15 -15.72 4.56
CA ALA A 77 9.97 -14.77 3.80
C ALA A 77 10.16 -13.44 4.55
N TRP A 78 9.26 -13.10 5.46
CA TRP A 78 9.46 -11.99 6.39
C TRP A 78 10.71 -12.22 7.24
N ARG A 79 10.91 -13.45 7.73
CA ARG A 79 12.06 -13.83 8.57
C ARG A 79 13.34 -14.06 7.78
N THR A 80 13.24 -14.64 6.58
CA THR A 80 14.43 -15.04 5.81
C THR A 80 14.92 -14.00 4.81
N LEU A 81 14.08 -13.03 4.44
CA LEU A 81 14.41 -12.00 3.45
C LEU A 81 14.25 -10.59 4.03
N HIS A 82 13.05 -10.21 4.47
CA HIS A 82 12.74 -8.82 4.85
C HIS A 82 13.50 -8.39 6.10
N TYR A 83 13.45 -9.20 7.16
CA TYR A 83 14.10 -8.90 8.42
C TYR A 83 15.64 -8.76 8.27
N PRO A 84 16.37 -9.71 7.64
CA PRO A 84 17.81 -9.53 7.39
C PRO A 84 18.14 -8.30 6.54
N ALA A 85 17.30 -7.95 5.57
CA ALA A 85 17.50 -6.76 4.75
C ALA A 85 17.36 -5.47 5.59
N ALA A 86 16.35 -5.38 6.46
CA ALA A 86 16.18 -4.23 7.35
C ALA A 86 17.28 -4.12 8.40
N ILE A 87 17.76 -5.24 8.96
CA ILE A 87 18.91 -5.26 9.88
C ILE A 87 20.18 -4.77 9.19
N MET A 88 20.41 -5.17 7.94
CA MET A 88 21.54 -4.67 7.15
C MET A 88 21.43 -3.15 6.94
N THR A 89 20.26 -2.64 6.56
CA THR A 89 20.03 -1.19 6.44
C THR A 89 20.27 -0.46 7.76
N LEU A 90 19.78 -1.00 8.88
CA LEU A 90 20.01 -0.41 10.21
C LEU A 90 21.51 -0.37 10.54
N SER A 91 22.24 -1.44 10.26
CA SER A 91 23.69 -1.50 10.47
C SER A 91 24.44 -0.49 9.60
N GLN A 92 24.01 -0.28 8.35
CA GLN A 92 24.56 0.75 7.49
C GLN A 92 24.34 2.16 8.08
N LEU A 93 23.14 2.42 8.60
CA LEU A 93 22.78 3.71 9.20
C LEU A 93 23.41 3.98 10.58
N THR A 94 23.87 2.96 11.30
CA THR A 94 24.34 3.09 12.69
C THR A 94 25.81 2.76 12.87
N VAL A 95 26.27 1.62 12.38
CA VAL A 95 27.63 1.11 12.61
C VAL A 95 28.60 1.62 11.55
N LEU A 96 28.15 1.66 10.30
CA LEU A 96 28.99 2.08 9.18
C LEU A 96 28.94 3.59 8.93
N ASP A 97 28.04 4.30 9.63
CA ASP A 97 27.71 5.71 9.41
C ASP A 97 27.62 6.05 7.92
N ALA A 98 26.98 5.15 7.18
CA ALA A 98 26.88 5.27 5.74
C ALA A 98 25.95 6.44 5.42
N ASP A 99 26.42 7.32 4.55
CA ASP A 99 25.61 8.37 3.98
C ASP A 99 24.32 7.75 3.39
N LYS A 100 23.17 8.29 3.82
CA LYS A 100 21.85 7.80 3.44
C LYS A 100 21.68 7.77 1.92
N GLU A 101 22.27 8.72 1.21
CA GLU A 101 22.24 8.83 -0.25
C GLU A 101 22.94 7.66 -0.95
N LYS A 102 23.80 6.90 -0.25
CA LYS A 102 24.48 5.72 -0.77
C LYS A 102 23.69 4.43 -0.53
N ILE A 103 22.67 4.47 0.34
CA ILE A 103 21.80 3.33 0.60
C ILE A 103 20.69 3.35 -0.44
N LYS A 104 20.50 2.22 -1.13
CA LYS A 104 19.44 2.09 -2.12
C LYS A 104 18.08 2.41 -1.50
N HIS A 105 17.27 3.17 -2.21
CA HIS A 105 15.93 3.52 -1.75
C HIS A 105 15.05 2.29 -1.56
N ALA A 106 15.23 1.22 -2.33
CA ALA A 106 14.55 -0.05 -2.07
C ALA A 106 14.82 -0.60 -0.65
N ASN A 107 16.06 -0.48 -0.17
CA ASN A 107 16.46 -0.97 1.16
C ASN A 107 15.96 -0.07 2.28
N LEU A 108 15.95 1.26 2.06
CA LEU A 108 15.34 2.22 2.98
C LEU A 108 13.83 2.02 3.08
N ALA A 109 13.15 1.77 1.96
CA ALA A 109 11.72 1.46 1.92
C ALA A 109 11.39 0.21 2.75
N ILE A 110 12.16 -0.88 2.59
CA ILE A 110 12.00 -2.09 3.41
C ILE A 110 12.18 -1.77 4.89
N PHE A 111 13.27 -1.06 5.23
CA PHE A 111 13.59 -0.73 6.63
C PHE A 111 12.47 0.08 7.28
N TYR A 112 12.10 1.23 6.72
CA TYR A 112 11.07 2.08 7.30
C TYR A 112 9.69 1.42 7.33
N ALA A 113 9.34 0.61 6.32
CA ALA A 113 8.08 -0.13 6.33
C ALA A 113 8.03 -1.15 7.48
N LEU A 114 9.11 -1.89 7.74
CA LEU A 114 9.15 -2.85 8.86
C LEU A 114 9.03 -2.15 10.23
N ILE A 115 9.66 -0.98 10.38
CA ILE A 115 9.48 -0.12 11.54
C ILE A 115 8.02 0.35 11.65
N ALA A 116 7.41 0.76 10.54
CA ALA A 116 6.04 1.25 10.51
C ALA A 116 5.03 0.18 10.94
N VAL A 117 5.15 -1.04 10.40
CA VAL A 117 4.32 -2.20 10.78
C VAL A 117 4.47 -2.50 12.28
N SER A 118 5.70 -2.55 12.77
CA SER A 118 5.97 -2.92 14.17
C SER A 118 5.43 -1.87 15.14
N SER A 119 5.61 -0.60 14.80
CA SER A 119 5.06 0.53 15.58
C SER A 119 3.53 0.51 15.55
N PHE A 120 2.93 0.24 14.39
CA PHE A 120 1.48 0.11 14.28
C PHE A 120 0.95 -1.02 15.16
N HIS A 121 1.58 -2.18 15.10
CA HIS A 121 1.22 -3.34 15.91
C HIS A 121 1.29 -3.03 17.42
N LEU A 122 2.36 -2.38 17.89
CA LEU A 122 2.46 -1.96 19.29
C LEU A 122 1.39 -0.93 19.67
N SER A 123 1.03 -0.02 18.77
CA SER A 123 -0.03 0.97 19.01
C SER A 123 -1.41 0.34 19.25
N LEU A 124 -1.67 -0.83 18.66
CA LEU A 124 -2.92 -1.58 18.85
C LEU A 124 -2.88 -2.54 20.05
N ASN A 125 -1.68 -2.91 20.52
CA ASN A 125 -1.48 -3.98 21.50
C ASN A 125 -0.72 -3.52 22.76
N SER A 126 -0.85 -2.25 23.14
CA SER A 126 -0.10 -1.68 24.27
C SER A 126 -0.31 -2.43 25.59
N ALA A 127 -1.50 -2.98 25.83
CA ALA A 127 -1.82 -3.80 27.00
C ALA A 127 -1.10 -5.16 27.00
N THR A 128 -0.87 -5.75 25.82
CA THR A 128 -0.17 -7.03 25.66
C THR A 128 1.34 -6.89 25.84
N PHE A 129 1.89 -5.71 25.51
CA PHE A 129 3.33 -5.42 25.58
C PHE A 129 3.65 -4.24 26.53
N PRO A 130 3.35 -4.35 27.84
CA PRO A 130 3.51 -3.24 28.77
C PRO A 130 4.96 -2.75 28.91
N ALA A 131 5.95 -3.64 28.75
CA ALA A 131 7.36 -3.29 28.79
C ALA A 131 7.81 -2.41 27.61
N LEU A 132 7.06 -2.43 26.50
CA LEU A 132 7.31 -1.62 25.30
C LEU A 132 6.35 -0.42 25.23
N ALA A 133 5.53 -0.20 26.25
CA ALA A 133 4.58 0.91 26.26
C ALA A 133 5.33 2.26 26.27
N ARG A 134 4.79 3.20 25.51
CA ARG A 134 5.27 4.58 25.45
C ARG A 134 4.09 5.52 25.74
N PRO A 135 4.34 6.73 26.28
CA PRO A 135 3.27 7.67 26.59
C PRO A 135 2.46 8.08 25.35
N GLY A 136 1.16 8.27 25.53
CA GLY A 136 0.26 8.77 24.49
C GLY A 136 0.26 7.93 23.20
N ASP A 137 0.17 8.61 22.06
CA ASP A 137 0.10 7.99 20.73
C ASP A 137 1.48 7.78 20.08
N TYR A 138 2.55 7.64 20.87
CA TYR A 138 3.92 7.60 20.36
C TYR A 138 4.12 6.60 19.21
N TRP A 139 3.75 5.33 19.42
CA TRP A 139 3.91 4.28 18.41
C TRP A 139 3.04 4.49 17.19
N ARG A 140 1.85 5.05 17.36
CA ARG A 140 0.96 5.42 16.25
C ARG A 140 1.58 6.53 15.40
N SER A 141 2.08 7.59 16.04
CA SER A 141 2.76 8.71 15.36
C SER A 141 4.03 8.25 14.64
N LEU A 142 4.85 7.41 15.28
CA LEU A 142 6.05 6.85 14.65
C LEU A 142 5.68 5.98 13.45
N SER A 143 4.65 5.15 13.57
CA SER A 143 4.14 4.34 12.46
C SER A 143 3.75 5.21 11.25
N CYS A 144 2.97 6.27 11.45
CA CYS A 144 2.58 7.18 10.37
C CYS A 144 3.78 7.80 9.67
N ARG A 145 4.74 8.38 10.42
CA ARG A 145 5.91 9.05 9.83
C ARG A 145 6.82 8.08 9.07
N THR A 146 7.05 6.89 9.63
CA THR A 146 7.89 5.86 9.00
C THR A 146 7.20 5.21 7.81
N TYR A 147 5.87 5.09 7.84
CA TYR A 147 5.09 4.62 6.69
C TYR A 147 5.18 5.59 5.51
N GLU A 148 5.05 6.90 5.74
CA GLU A 148 5.23 7.91 4.68
C GLU A 148 6.65 7.91 4.12
N ALA A 149 7.67 7.80 4.98
CA ALA A 149 9.06 7.67 4.53
C ALA A 149 9.30 6.41 3.69
N ALA A 150 8.68 5.29 4.07
CA ALA A 150 8.76 4.04 3.31
C ALA A 150 8.14 4.20 1.92
N LYS A 151 6.96 4.83 1.82
CA LYS A 151 6.30 5.12 0.53
C LYS A 151 7.14 6.05 -0.34
N HIS A 152 7.70 7.10 0.26
CA HIS A 152 8.56 8.05 -0.45
C HIS A 152 9.76 7.34 -1.09
N HIS A 153 10.53 6.58 -0.30
CA HIS A 153 11.65 5.81 -0.83
C HIS A 153 11.23 4.73 -1.84
N LEU A 154 10.07 4.09 -1.62
CA LEU A 154 9.58 3.09 -2.56
C LEU A 154 9.32 3.71 -3.94
N ARG A 155 8.65 4.87 -4.00
CA ARG A 155 8.42 5.61 -5.26
C ARG A 155 9.74 5.93 -5.96
N ILE A 156 10.71 6.49 -5.24
CA ILE A 156 12.01 6.81 -5.81
C ILE A 156 12.71 5.56 -6.34
N SER A 157 12.67 4.45 -5.60
CA SER A 157 13.24 3.18 -6.05
C SER A 157 12.61 2.70 -7.36
N LEU A 158 11.29 2.77 -7.48
CA LEU A 158 10.57 2.30 -8.67
C LEU A 158 10.80 3.20 -9.89
N GLU A 159 11.04 4.49 -9.67
CA GLU A 159 11.33 5.45 -10.74
C GLU A 159 12.80 5.43 -11.15
N LYS A 160 13.72 5.53 -10.17
CA LYS A 160 15.13 5.84 -10.40
C LYS A 160 16.06 4.63 -10.29
N GLU A 161 15.64 3.54 -9.64
CA GLU A 161 16.49 2.35 -9.41
C GLU A 161 16.12 1.15 -10.31
N CYS A 162 15.41 1.38 -11.43
CA CYS A 162 15.05 0.32 -12.38
C CYS A 162 16.16 0.01 -13.41
N GLN A 163 17.08 0.94 -13.65
CA GLN A 163 18.13 0.85 -14.67
C GLN A 163 19.52 1.17 -14.10
N GLN A 164 20.57 0.89 -14.86
CA GLN A 164 21.95 1.24 -14.46
C GLN A 164 22.13 2.77 -14.45
N PRO A 165 23.03 3.34 -13.62
CA PRO A 165 23.98 2.66 -12.73
C PRO A 165 23.40 2.25 -11.35
N ASN A 166 22.26 2.82 -10.95
CA ASN A 166 21.71 2.67 -9.59
C ASN A 166 20.68 1.54 -9.45
N LYS A 167 20.85 0.47 -10.24
CA LYS A 167 19.83 -0.57 -10.36
C LYS A 167 19.60 -1.32 -9.04
N ALA A 168 18.42 -1.17 -8.46
CA ALA A 168 17.92 -2.02 -7.38
C ALA A 168 17.63 -3.43 -7.92
N LYS A 169 17.90 -4.43 -7.08
CA LYS A 169 17.55 -5.79 -7.48
C LYS A 169 16.04 -5.91 -7.48
N TYR A 170 15.53 -6.61 -8.48
CA TYR A 170 14.12 -6.96 -8.59
C TYR A 170 13.52 -7.48 -7.27
N LYS A 171 14.27 -8.31 -6.53
CA LYS A 171 13.85 -8.87 -5.24
C LYS A 171 13.78 -7.81 -4.13
N GLU A 172 14.72 -6.86 -4.11
CA GLU A 172 14.75 -5.77 -3.14
C GLU A 172 13.53 -4.85 -3.35
N GLN A 173 13.21 -4.52 -4.59
CA GLN A 173 12.01 -3.73 -4.92
C GLN A 173 10.71 -4.48 -4.56
N LEU A 174 10.59 -5.76 -4.91
CA LEU A 174 9.43 -6.57 -4.51
C LEU A 174 9.24 -6.62 -2.99
N MET A 175 10.34 -6.79 -2.25
CA MET A 175 10.33 -6.78 -0.78
C MET A 175 9.88 -5.42 -0.23
N GLY A 176 10.34 -4.33 -0.84
CA GLY A 176 9.90 -2.97 -0.49
C GLY A 176 8.40 -2.78 -0.69
N ILE A 177 7.87 -3.16 -1.86
CA ILE A 177 6.44 -3.05 -2.14
C ILE A 177 5.63 -3.92 -1.17
N SER A 178 6.02 -5.19 -0.94
CA SER A 178 5.28 -6.05 -0.01
C SER A 178 5.30 -5.54 1.43
N ALA A 179 6.39 -4.93 1.89
CA ALA A 179 6.47 -4.35 3.22
C ALA A 179 5.54 -3.14 3.40
N VAL A 180 5.48 -2.24 2.40
CA VAL A 180 4.54 -1.11 2.40
C VAL A 180 3.10 -1.62 2.33
N LEU A 181 2.81 -2.60 1.46
CA LEU A 181 1.50 -3.24 1.33
C LEU A 181 1.03 -3.89 2.65
N ALA A 182 1.92 -4.51 3.40
CA ALA A 182 1.55 -5.10 4.67
C ALA A 182 1.12 -4.03 5.69
N THR A 183 1.80 -2.87 5.69
CA THR A 183 1.40 -1.74 6.53
C THR A 183 0.04 -1.19 6.10
N SER A 184 -0.18 -1.02 4.79
CA SER A 184 -1.43 -0.48 4.25
C SER A 184 -2.63 -1.39 4.53
N LEU A 185 -2.44 -2.72 4.45
CA LEU A 185 -3.46 -3.70 4.78
C LEU A 185 -3.83 -3.66 6.26
N LEU A 186 -2.82 -3.62 7.15
CA LEU A 186 -3.04 -3.55 8.59
C LEU A 186 -3.70 -2.23 9.03
N SER A 187 -3.29 -1.11 8.44
CA SER A 187 -3.87 0.20 8.73
C SER A 187 -5.20 0.44 8.01
N GLY A 188 -5.62 -0.45 7.11
CA GLY A 188 -6.84 -0.31 6.32
C GLY A 188 -6.79 0.78 5.25
N ASN A 189 -5.61 1.19 4.79
CA ASN A 189 -5.46 2.17 3.71
C ASN A 189 -5.68 1.48 2.36
N GLY A 190 -6.92 1.58 1.85
CA GLY A 190 -7.33 0.92 0.61
C GLY A 190 -6.62 1.44 -0.64
N ASP A 191 -6.33 2.74 -0.69
CA ASP A 191 -5.71 3.37 -1.86
C ASP A 191 -4.26 2.90 -2.03
N ASP A 192 -3.47 2.97 -0.95
CA ASP A 192 -2.09 2.48 -0.94
C ASP A 192 -2.02 0.96 -1.15
N THR A 193 -3.02 0.21 -0.64
CA THR A 193 -3.14 -1.24 -0.86
C THR A 193 -3.30 -1.56 -2.34
N ARG A 194 -4.25 -0.90 -3.02
CA ARG A 194 -4.47 -1.09 -4.47
C ARG A 194 -3.22 -0.69 -5.26
N TRP A 195 -2.64 0.47 -4.94
CA TRP A 195 -1.41 0.95 -5.58
C TRP A 195 -0.27 -0.06 -5.46
N CYS A 196 0.01 -0.56 -4.26
CA CYS A 196 1.07 -1.54 -4.04
C CYS A 196 0.82 -2.84 -4.80
N LEU A 197 -0.42 -3.37 -4.79
CA LEU A 197 -0.76 -4.60 -5.51
C LEU A 197 -0.55 -4.44 -7.02
N THR A 198 -1.02 -3.35 -7.61
CA THR A 198 -0.80 -3.04 -9.03
C THR A 198 0.68 -2.91 -9.34
N GLU A 199 1.46 -2.28 -8.47
CA GLU A 199 2.88 -2.08 -8.68
C GLU A 199 3.68 -3.39 -8.56
N MET A 200 3.31 -4.28 -7.64
CA MET A 200 3.88 -5.64 -7.59
C MET A 200 3.56 -6.40 -8.88
N GLU A 201 2.31 -6.37 -9.36
CA GLU A 201 1.89 -7.04 -10.59
C GLU A 201 2.66 -6.55 -11.81
N ARG A 202 2.79 -5.22 -11.95
CA ARG A 202 3.58 -4.57 -13.00
C ARG A 202 5.03 -5.04 -12.96
N LEU A 203 5.66 -4.98 -11.78
CA LEU A 203 7.06 -5.36 -11.60
C LEU A 203 7.31 -6.86 -11.88
N ILE A 204 6.40 -7.74 -11.43
CA ILE A 204 6.43 -9.18 -11.70
C ILE A 204 6.31 -9.44 -13.20
N SER A 205 5.37 -8.79 -13.87
CA SER A 205 5.14 -8.96 -15.30
C SER A 205 6.35 -8.51 -16.12
N TRP A 206 6.93 -7.34 -15.82
CA TRP A 206 8.00 -6.75 -16.62
C TRP A 206 9.39 -7.34 -16.33
N ARG A 207 9.68 -7.72 -15.08
CA ARG A 207 11.04 -8.18 -14.67
C ARG A 207 11.09 -9.62 -14.18
N GLY A 208 9.96 -10.17 -13.74
CA GLY A 208 9.86 -11.51 -13.16
C GLY A 208 9.66 -12.59 -14.20
N LEU A 209 8.72 -12.38 -15.13
CA LEU A 209 8.33 -13.36 -16.16
C LEU A 209 9.18 -13.30 -17.43
N THR A 210 10.00 -12.26 -17.60
CA THR A 210 10.95 -12.13 -18.71
C THR A 210 12.19 -13.02 -18.56
N LYS A 211 12.33 -13.71 -17.41
CA LYS A 211 13.46 -14.61 -17.16
C LYS A 211 13.09 -16.06 -17.49
N PRO A 212 14.00 -16.82 -18.12
CA PRO A 212 13.75 -18.22 -18.47
C PRO A 212 13.57 -19.14 -17.24
N SER A 213 14.05 -18.73 -16.07
CA SER A 213 13.82 -19.46 -14.81
C SER A 213 13.64 -18.53 -13.62
N ILE A 214 12.71 -18.89 -12.73
CA ILE A 214 12.37 -18.12 -11.52
C ILE A 214 13.11 -18.72 -10.31
N SER A 215 14.04 -17.96 -9.72
CA SER A 215 14.79 -18.39 -8.53
C SER A 215 13.86 -18.67 -7.34
N ARG A 216 14.26 -19.56 -6.41
CA ARG A 216 13.48 -19.87 -5.18
C ARG A 216 13.04 -18.61 -4.40
N ARG A 217 13.96 -17.68 -4.14
CA ARG A 217 13.64 -16.40 -3.47
C ARG A 217 12.58 -15.57 -4.21
N ALA A 218 12.62 -15.57 -5.54
CA ALA A 218 11.62 -14.85 -6.34
C ALA A 218 10.25 -15.53 -6.27
N ARG A 219 10.20 -16.88 -6.33
CA ARG A 219 8.95 -17.64 -6.13
C ARG A 219 8.31 -17.36 -4.78
N ILE A 220 9.11 -17.31 -3.70
CA ILE A 220 8.58 -16.98 -2.36
C ILE A 220 7.98 -15.56 -2.34
N LEU A 221 8.62 -14.58 -2.98
CA LEU A 221 8.07 -13.22 -3.07
C LEU A 221 6.80 -13.15 -3.94
N HIS A 222 6.71 -13.95 -5.00
CA HIS A 222 5.47 -14.12 -5.78
C HIS A 222 4.35 -14.74 -4.94
N ASN A 223 4.67 -15.70 -4.08
CA ASN A 223 3.68 -16.27 -3.16
C ASN A 223 3.19 -15.24 -2.13
N ILE A 224 4.05 -14.35 -1.64
CA ILE A 224 3.63 -13.21 -0.80
C ILE A 224 2.64 -12.33 -1.56
N TYR A 225 2.93 -11.98 -2.82
CA TYR A 225 2.01 -11.21 -3.65
C TYR A 225 0.64 -11.89 -3.76
N ALA A 226 0.61 -13.18 -4.13
CA ALA A 226 -0.62 -13.94 -4.27
C ALA A 226 -1.42 -13.98 -2.96
N TRP A 227 -0.74 -14.24 -1.84
CA TRP A 227 -1.39 -14.25 -0.52
C TRP A 227 -1.96 -12.88 -0.13
N MET A 228 -1.16 -11.81 -0.29
CA MET A 228 -1.61 -10.43 0.01
C MET A 228 -2.79 -10.02 -0.87
N ARG A 229 -2.80 -10.45 -2.14
CA ARG A 229 -3.91 -10.20 -3.06
C ARG A 229 -5.20 -10.86 -2.56
N ILE A 230 -5.14 -12.14 -2.20
CA ILE A 230 -6.28 -12.89 -1.64
C ILE A 230 -6.79 -12.23 -0.36
N VAL A 231 -5.91 -11.88 0.57
CA VAL A 231 -6.28 -11.19 1.82
C VAL A 231 -6.93 -9.84 1.53
N SER A 232 -6.38 -9.05 0.60
CA SER A 232 -6.96 -7.76 0.22
C SER A 232 -8.37 -7.92 -0.34
N GLU A 233 -8.58 -8.84 -1.27
CA GLU A 233 -9.88 -9.01 -1.94
C GLU A 233 -10.94 -9.58 -0.98
N SER A 234 -10.56 -10.54 -0.12
CA SER A 234 -11.46 -11.11 0.89
C SER A 234 -11.85 -10.12 1.99
N THR A 235 -11.00 -9.15 2.31
CA THR A 235 -11.28 -8.13 3.35
C THR A 235 -11.92 -6.86 2.79
N TYR A 236 -11.84 -6.64 1.47
CA TYR A 236 -12.41 -5.47 0.81
C TYR A 236 -13.95 -5.48 0.82
N VAL A 237 -14.58 -6.64 0.58
CA VAL A 237 -16.06 -6.78 0.57
C VAL A 237 -16.67 -6.40 1.93
N PHE A 238 -15.99 -6.72 3.03
CA PHE A 238 -16.47 -6.38 4.38
C PHE A 238 -16.50 -4.85 4.65
N ARG A 239 -15.74 -4.04 3.92
CA ARG A 239 -15.71 -2.59 4.11
C ARG A 239 -16.80 -1.85 3.32
N ASP A 240 -17.30 -2.43 2.24
CA ASP A 240 -18.38 -1.85 1.42
C ASP A 240 -19.77 -2.09 2.05
N GLU A 241 -19.99 -3.28 2.60
CA GLU A 241 -21.21 -3.65 3.34
C GLU A 241 -21.45 -2.75 4.58
N ASN A 242 -20.39 -2.30 5.26
CA ASN A 242 -20.50 -1.38 6.39
C ASN A 242 -20.96 0.04 5.98
N HIS A 243 -20.81 0.42 4.70
CA HIS A 243 -21.38 1.66 4.16
C HIS A 243 -22.84 1.46 3.68
N ALA A 244 -23.19 0.25 3.23
CA ALA A 244 -24.54 -0.06 2.76
C ALA A 244 -25.60 -0.17 3.89
N ILE A 245 -25.18 -0.55 5.11
CA ILE A 245 -26.10 -0.69 6.26
C ILE A 245 -26.57 0.68 6.82
N GLN A 246 -25.93 1.80 6.45
CA GLN A 246 -26.33 3.15 6.91
C GLN A 246 -27.26 3.91 5.95
N ALA A 247 -27.65 3.33 4.81
CA ALA A 247 -28.70 3.93 3.99
C ALA A 247 -30.07 3.52 4.54
N PRO A 248 -30.88 4.45 5.11
CA PRO A 248 -32.26 4.13 5.42
C PRO A 248 -32.96 3.83 4.11
N PHE A 249 -33.51 2.63 3.98
CA PHE A 249 -34.44 2.30 2.90
C PHE A 249 -35.62 3.27 2.97
N SER A 250 -35.58 4.35 2.20
CA SER A 250 -36.75 5.15 1.87
C SER A 250 -37.63 4.33 0.96
N ARG A 251 -38.53 3.53 1.55
CA ARG A 251 -39.66 2.93 0.84
C ARG A 251 -40.59 4.07 0.41
N SER A 252 -40.49 4.48 -0.86
CA SER A 252 -41.54 5.25 -1.51
C SER A 252 -42.76 4.33 -1.72
N ASN A 253 -43.71 4.35 -0.78
CA ASN A 253 -45.01 3.72 -0.99
C ASN A 253 -45.87 4.65 -1.86
N THR A 254 -46.02 4.25 -3.12
CA THR A 254 -47.06 4.74 -4.01
C THR A 254 -48.37 4.07 -3.65
N THR A 255 -49.34 4.82 -3.10
CA THR A 255 -50.78 4.51 -3.26
C THR A 255 -51.61 5.78 -3.16
N ALA A 256 -52.26 6.12 -4.28
CA ALA A 256 -53.37 7.06 -4.32
C ALA A 256 -54.70 6.29 -4.15
N LYS A 257 -55.58 6.76 -3.25
CA LYS A 257 -57.02 7.01 -3.44
C LYS A 257 -57.81 7.12 -2.10
N THR A 258 -58.51 8.25 -1.98
CA THR A 258 -59.90 8.47 -1.46
C THR A 258 -60.28 7.88 -0.08
N THR A 259 -60.83 8.56 0.92
CA THR A 259 -62.02 9.44 0.98
C THR A 259 -62.04 10.23 2.31
N ALA A 260 -62.71 11.39 2.30
CA ALA A 260 -63.07 12.20 3.46
C ALA A 260 -64.17 11.53 4.32
N ASP A 261 -64.15 11.70 5.66
CA ASP A 261 -65.12 12.51 6.42
C ASP A 261 -64.87 12.47 7.96
N LYS A 262 -64.99 13.66 8.58
CA LYS A 262 -65.48 14.02 9.93
C LYS A 262 -64.97 13.36 11.24
N GLN A 263 -64.29 14.20 12.04
CA GLN A 263 -64.76 14.78 13.33
C GLN A 263 -64.97 13.87 14.55
N CYS A 264 -64.15 14.04 15.61
CA CYS A 264 -64.56 14.58 16.93
C CYS A 264 -63.44 14.47 17.99
N ALA A 265 -63.43 15.45 18.89
CA ALA A 265 -62.51 15.65 19.99
C ALA A 265 -62.66 14.63 21.14
N CYS A 266 -61.60 14.42 21.94
CA CYS A 266 -61.70 14.51 23.39
C CYS A 266 -60.35 14.54 24.14
N ALA A 267 -60.21 15.58 24.95
CA ALA A 267 -59.68 15.61 26.32
C ALA A 267 -58.28 15.05 26.64
N ILE A 268 -57.38 16.00 26.90
CA ILE A 268 -56.18 15.87 27.73
C ILE A 268 -56.62 15.64 29.18
N HIS A 269 -56.16 14.55 29.80
CA HIS A 269 -56.22 14.36 31.25
C HIS A 269 -54.82 14.04 31.77
N GLN A 270 -54.20 14.99 32.47
CA GLN A 270 -53.05 14.76 33.35
C GLN A 270 -53.57 14.52 34.78
N PRO A 271 -52.92 13.64 35.56
CA PRO A 271 -52.90 13.79 37.00
C PRO A 271 -51.49 14.16 37.48
N ARG A 272 -51.40 15.31 38.17
CA ARG A 272 -50.31 15.62 39.11
C ARG A 272 -50.75 15.15 40.50
N TYR A 273 -49.91 14.35 41.16
CA TYR A 273 -49.98 14.14 42.61
C TYR A 273 -48.60 14.41 43.23
N HIS A 274 -48.56 15.48 44.03
CA HIS A 274 -47.79 15.78 45.24
C HIS A 274 -48.54 17.00 45.82
N ALA A 275 -49.08 17.03 47.05
CA ALA A 275 -48.80 16.29 48.27
C ALA A 275 -50.06 15.69 48.90
#